data_AF-A0AA88VYL1-F1
#
_entry.id   AF-A0AA88VYL1-F1
#
_cell.length_a   1.000
_cell.length_b   1.000
_cell.length_c   1.000
_cell.angle_alpha   90.00
_cell.angle_beta   90.00
_cell.angle_gamma   90.00
#
_symmetry.space_group_name_H-M   'P 1'
#
loop_
_entity.id
_entity.type
_entity.pdbx_description
1 polymer ?
#
loop_
_entity_poly.entity_id
_entity_poly.type
_entity_poly.pdbx_seq_one_letter_code
_entity_poly.pdbx_strand_id
1 'polypeptide(L)'
;MTLQAVFLLLVVLINSTYATRQLTDSTQLFKYHHGPLLSGKISINLIWYGKFSPAQKAIVTDFLTSLSSTSPPQSQPSVAAWWKTTEKYYHLIDPLSLSIGSQALDENYSLGKSLTNQQIQLLAAKGPRVNSVNIVLTSSDVTVDGFCSSRCGTHGSIKGVKNDRFAYIWVGNSETQCSGHCAWPFHQPIYGPQSPPLVSPNNDVGLDGMVINLASLLAGTATNPFGNGYYQGPADLLVKVAIFASLLHLTLAARQLTGSIQDQEPLSFQYHNGPLLTGKISVNLIWYGKFKPSQRAIVSDFITSLSSSKPVNNQPSVAMWWQATEKYYHAVKSSKSSPLILSLTNQILDKSYSLGKSLTSQQIKLLASKGDQKNAINVVLTASDVAVDGFCSSRCGTHGSAPSSQIGRVKGKVPKFAYIWVGNSETQCPGQCAWPFHQPIYGPQSPPLVAPNNDVGLDGMVINLASLLAATATNPFGNGYYQGAASAPLEAASACPGVYGTGAYPGYAGNLLVDAMTGASYNAHGGNGRNYLLPALFDPSTSSCSTLV
;
A
#
# COMPACT_ATOMS: atom_id res chain seq x y z
N MET A 1 13.45 12.51 65.15
CA MET A 1 12.60 12.23 63.97
C MET A 1 13.36 11.29 63.07
N THR A 2 12.99 10.02 63.11
CA THR A 2 13.82 8.88 62.74
C THR A 2 13.59 8.46 61.28
N LEU A 3 14.63 7.85 60.68
CA LEU A 3 14.71 7.32 59.31
C LEU A 3 13.51 6.43 58.87
N GLN A 4 12.69 5.97 59.80
CA GLN A 4 11.47 5.18 59.55
C GLN A 4 10.32 5.97 58.90
N ALA A 5 10.23 7.29 59.12
CA ALA A 5 9.15 8.10 58.56
C ALA A 5 9.36 8.45 57.07
N VAL A 6 10.60 8.48 56.60
CA VAL A 6 10.93 8.78 55.20
C VAL A 6 10.74 7.55 54.30
N PHE A 7 10.95 6.34 54.83
CA PHE A 7 10.76 5.10 54.07
C PHE A 7 9.27 4.76 53.84
N LEU A 8 8.40 5.08 54.81
CA LEU A 8 6.95 4.87 54.67
C LEU A 8 6.27 5.82 53.67
N LEU A 9 6.78 7.05 53.49
CA LEU A 9 6.26 7.95 52.46
C LEU A 9 6.69 7.53 51.05
N LEU A 10 7.88 6.95 50.90
CA LEU A 10 8.39 6.45 49.61
C LEU A 10 7.72 5.13 49.18
N VAL A 11 7.34 4.25 50.11
CA VAL A 11 6.61 3.01 49.77
C VAL A 11 5.14 3.29 49.40
N VAL A 12 4.52 4.34 49.95
CA VAL A 12 3.14 4.74 49.57
C VAL A 12 3.10 5.47 48.21
N LEU A 13 4.18 6.17 47.82
CA LEU A 13 4.30 6.81 46.51
C LEU A 13 4.71 5.85 45.37
N ILE A 14 5.26 4.67 45.69
CA ILE A 14 5.59 3.63 44.68
C ILE A 14 4.42 2.64 44.46
N ASN A 15 3.43 2.60 45.36
CA ASN A 15 2.26 1.71 45.25
C ASN A 15 0.96 2.39 44.77
N SER A 16 1.01 3.64 44.29
CA SER A 16 -0.19 4.37 43.84
C SER A 16 -0.29 4.61 42.31
N THR A 17 0.59 4.00 41.50
CA THR A 17 0.48 4.05 40.02
C THR A 17 0.41 2.68 39.36
N TYR A 18 0.00 1.65 40.09
CA TYR A 18 -0.68 0.50 39.49
C TYR A 18 -2.19 0.72 39.59
N ALA A 19 -2.65 1.82 38.99
CA ALA A 19 -3.94 1.71 38.32
C ALA A 19 -3.72 0.61 37.29
N THR A 20 -4.22 -0.59 37.58
CA THR A 20 -4.71 -1.48 36.55
C THR A 20 -5.57 -0.61 35.64
N ARG A 21 -4.95 -0.07 34.58
CA ARG A 21 -5.69 0.24 33.37
C ARG A 21 -6.24 -1.11 32.99
N GLN A 22 -7.45 -1.39 33.48
CA GLN A 22 -8.45 -2.09 32.71
C GLN A 22 -8.18 -1.65 31.28
N LEU A 23 -7.82 -2.61 30.43
CA LEU A 23 -7.99 -2.45 29.00
C LEU A 23 -9.41 -1.94 28.87
N THR A 24 -9.58 -0.63 28.77
CA THR A 24 -10.69 -0.08 28.04
C THR A 24 -10.41 -0.61 26.66
N ASP A 25 -10.99 -1.77 26.38
CA ASP A 25 -11.37 -2.18 25.05
C ASP A 25 -11.89 -0.90 24.42
N SER A 26 -11.04 -0.23 23.64
CA SER A 26 -11.52 0.82 22.78
C SER A 26 -12.29 0.03 21.75
N THR A 27 -13.53 -0.29 22.09
CA THR A 27 -14.54 -0.75 21.18
C THR A 27 -14.66 0.40 20.20
N GLN A 28 -13.84 0.34 19.14
CA GLN A 28 -13.98 1.19 17.98
C GLN A 28 -15.35 0.84 17.44
N LEU A 29 -16.34 1.61 17.86
CA LEU A 29 -17.71 1.39 17.49
C LEU A 29 -17.81 1.67 15.99
N PHE A 30 -17.93 0.62 15.18
CA PHE A 30 -18.30 0.75 13.78
C PHE A 30 -19.57 1.60 13.71
N LYS A 31 -19.44 2.81 13.19
CA LYS A 31 -20.57 3.73 13.07
C LYS A 31 -21.42 3.28 11.90
N TYR A 32 -22.70 3.12 12.15
CA TYR A 32 -23.68 2.97 11.09
C TYR A 32 -24.02 4.34 10.53
N HIS A 33 -23.82 4.56 9.23
CA HIS A 33 -24.08 5.84 8.57
C HIS A 33 -25.43 5.86 7.84
N HIS A 34 -26.38 5.03 8.30
CA HIS A 34 -27.76 4.96 7.81
C HIS A 34 -27.91 4.60 6.32
N GLY A 35 -26.88 4.04 5.69
CA GLY A 35 -26.95 3.48 4.35
C GLY A 35 -27.50 2.06 4.30
N PRO A 36 -27.78 1.54 3.10
CA PRO A 36 -28.33 0.20 2.95
C PRO A 36 -27.31 -0.85 3.38
N LEU A 37 -27.81 -1.92 4.00
CA LEU A 37 -27.10 -3.17 4.23
C LEU A 37 -27.66 -4.22 3.26
N LEU A 38 -26.92 -5.29 2.97
CA LEU A 38 -27.50 -6.38 2.16
C LEU A 38 -28.47 -7.19 2.99
N SER A 39 -29.77 -7.12 2.68
CA SER A 39 -30.82 -7.84 3.40
C SER A 39 -31.67 -8.71 2.50
N GLY A 40 -32.32 -9.71 3.07
CA GLY A 40 -33.21 -10.63 2.34
C GLY A 40 -32.43 -11.65 1.50
N LYS A 41 -33.06 -12.13 0.42
CA LYS A 41 -32.50 -13.19 -0.44
C LYS A 41 -31.58 -12.60 -1.49
N ILE A 42 -30.28 -12.89 -1.36
CA ILE A 42 -29.24 -12.41 -2.28
C ILE A 42 -28.58 -13.59 -3.00
N SER A 43 -28.42 -13.44 -4.32
CA SER A 43 -27.73 -14.42 -5.17
C SER A 43 -26.27 -14.04 -5.37
N ILE A 44 -25.35 -14.95 -5.02
CA ILE A 44 -23.92 -14.83 -5.24
C ILE A 44 -23.57 -15.42 -6.60
N ASN A 45 -23.15 -14.59 -7.54
CA ASN A 45 -22.77 -15.03 -8.87
C ASN A 45 -21.24 -15.01 -9.00
N LEU A 46 -20.67 -16.07 -9.56
CA LEU A 46 -19.23 -16.23 -9.66
C LEU A 46 -18.76 -16.00 -11.09
N ILE A 47 -17.72 -15.21 -11.26
CA ILE A 47 -17.04 -14.98 -12.53
C ILE A 47 -15.61 -15.49 -12.35
N TRP A 48 -15.36 -16.70 -12.86
CA TRP A 48 -14.06 -17.35 -12.83
C TRP A 48 -13.23 -16.86 -14.02
N TYR A 49 -12.25 -16.00 -13.75
CA TYR A 49 -11.40 -15.40 -14.77
C TYR A 49 -10.01 -16.04 -14.77
N GLY A 50 -9.73 -16.78 -15.84
CA GLY A 50 -8.55 -17.63 -15.96
C GLY A 50 -8.79 -19.07 -15.51
N LYS A 51 -7.71 -19.85 -15.35
CA LYS A 51 -7.78 -21.30 -15.16
C LYS A 51 -7.89 -21.69 -13.69
N PHE A 52 -8.97 -22.37 -13.34
CA PHE A 52 -9.19 -22.97 -12.03
C PHE A 52 -9.50 -24.45 -12.19
N SER A 53 -8.85 -25.31 -11.40
CA SER A 53 -9.18 -26.73 -11.38
C SER A 53 -10.57 -26.97 -10.79
N PRO A 54 -11.21 -28.12 -11.08
CA PRO A 54 -12.47 -28.49 -10.42
C PRO A 54 -12.38 -28.48 -8.89
N ALA A 55 -11.24 -28.93 -8.33
CA ALA A 55 -11.00 -28.90 -6.88
C ALA A 55 -10.94 -27.46 -6.33
N GLN A 56 -10.26 -26.56 -7.04
CA GLN A 56 -10.21 -25.14 -6.65
C GLN A 56 -11.58 -24.48 -6.70
N LYS A 57 -12.38 -24.79 -7.73
CA LYS A 57 -13.77 -24.31 -7.84
C LYS A 57 -14.62 -24.83 -6.66
N ALA A 58 -14.48 -26.11 -6.33
CA ALA A 58 -15.19 -26.76 -5.22
C ALA A 58 -14.90 -26.09 -3.87
N ILE A 59 -13.63 -25.81 -3.53
CA ILE A 59 -13.24 -25.15 -2.27
C ILE A 59 -14.03 -23.84 -2.05
N VAL A 60 -14.10 -22.98 -3.07
CA VAL A 60 -14.82 -21.70 -2.97
C VAL A 60 -16.33 -21.91 -2.90
N THR A 61 -16.90 -22.78 -3.73
CA THR A 61 -18.35 -23.02 -3.75
C THR A 61 -18.83 -23.70 -2.47
N ASP A 62 -18.03 -24.59 -1.88
CA ASP A 62 -18.34 -25.29 -0.64
C ASP A 62 -18.28 -24.31 0.54
N PHE A 63 -17.29 -23.41 0.57
CA PHE A 63 -17.24 -22.30 1.53
C PHE A 63 -18.50 -21.43 1.46
N LEU A 64 -18.87 -20.96 0.25
CA LEU A 64 -20.03 -20.09 0.05
C LEU A 64 -21.35 -20.78 0.43
N THR A 65 -21.50 -22.07 0.11
CA THR A 65 -22.69 -22.86 0.48
C THR A 65 -22.75 -23.08 1.98
N SER A 66 -21.60 -23.17 2.65
CA SER A 66 -21.51 -23.38 4.10
C SER A 66 -21.88 -22.15 4.93
N LEU A 67 -22.02 -20.96 4.33
CA LEU A 67 -22.48 -19.74 5.03
C LEU A 67 -23.92 -19.88 5.56
N SER A 68 -24.77 -20.62 4.86
CA SER A 68 -26.19 -20.79 5.16
C SER A 68 -26.52 -22.18 5.73
N SER A 69 -25.51 -22.97 6.11
CA SER A 69 -25.71 -24.34 6.60
C SER A 69 -26.42 -24.36 7.96
N THR A 70 -27.50 -25.12 8.06
CA THR A 70 -28.27 -25.34 9.30
C THR A 70 -27.85 -26.60 10.05
N SER A 71 -26.73 -27.22 9.68
CA SER A 71 -26.27 -28.49 10.30
C SER A 71 -26.16 -28.36 11.83
N PRO A 72 -26.56 -29.40 12.61
CA PRO A 72 -26.64 -29.32 14.07
C PRO A 72 -25.30 -28.93 14.75
N PRO A 73 -25.32 -28.43 16.00
CA PRO A 73 -24.16 -27.89 16.73
C PRO A 73 -22.97 -28.84 16.98
N GLN A 74 -22.98 -30.07 16.46
CA GLN A 74 -22.02 -31.11 16.83
C GLN A 74 -20.62 -30.95 16.20
N SER A 75 -20.42 -30.04 15.24
CA SER A 75 -19.09 -29.72 14.69
C SER A 75 -18.78 -28.23 14.82
N GLN A 76 -18.59 -27.75 16.05
CA GLN A 76 -17.99 -26.44 16.32
C GLN A 76 -16.47 -26.59 16.28
N PRO A 77 -15.74 -25.73 15.54
CA PRO A 77 -16.18 -24.54 14.80
C PRO A 77 -16.73 -24.81 13.38
N SER A 78 -17.64 -23.96 12.87
CA SER A 78 -18.19 -24.05 11.50
C SER A 78 -18.29 -22.69 10.78
N VAL A 79 -18.31 -22.70 9.44
CA VAL A 79 -18.44 -21.49 8.59
C VAL A 79 -19.75 -20.74 8.87
N ALA A 80 -20.87 -21.44 9.00
CA ALA A 80 -22.17 -20.83 9.35
C ALA A 80 -22.12 -20.16 10.73
N ALA A 81 -21.48 -20.78 11.73
CA ALA A 81 -21.35 -20.20 13.06
C ALA A 81 -20.47 -18.93 13.04
N TRP A 82 -19.41 -18.90 12.23
CA TRP A 82 -18.62 -17.70 11.98
C TRP A 82 -19.47 -16.63 11.27
N TRP A 83 -20.22 -16.96 10.22
CA TRP A 83 -21.03 -16.01 9.47
C TRP A 83 -22.13 -15.35 10.31
N LYS A 84 -22.68 -16.06 11.31
CA LYS A 84 -23.61 -15.49 12.30
C LYS A 84 -23.04 -14.28 13.06
N THR A 85 -21.71 -14.09 13.10
CA THR A 85 -21.13 -12.85 13.64
C THR A 85 -21.45 -11.63 12.79
N THR A 86 -21.54 -11.77 11.46
CA THR A 86 -21.97 -10.72 10.54
C THR A 86 -23.46 -10.43 10.67
N GLU A 87 -24.30 -11.43 10.94
CA GLU A 87 -25.74 -11.24 11.18
C GLU A 87 -26.04 -10.36 12.40
N LYS A 88 -25.10 -10.26 13.37
CA LYS A 88 -25.27 -9.35 14.53
C LYS A 88 -25.37 -7.87 14.13
N TYR A 89 -24.95 -7.48 12.93
CA TYR A 89 -25.10 -6.11 12.44
C TYR A 89 -26.53 -5.79 11.97
N TYR A 90 -27.45 -6.76 11.93
CA TYR A 90 -28.77 -6.68 11.29
C TYR A 90 -29.94 -6.52 12.27
N HIS A 91 -29.73 -5.81 13.40
CA HIS A 91 -30.74 -5.73 14.48
C HIS A 91 -32.12 -5.15 14.08
N LEU A 92 -32.26 -4.53 12.90
CA LEU A 92 -33.46 -3.80 12.46
C LEU A 92 -33.94 -4.15 11.03
N ILE A 93 -33.40 -5.18 10.40
CA ILE A 93 -33.67 -5.51 8.98
C ILE A 93 -33.74 -7.03 8.75
N ASP A 94 -34.38 -7.43 7.65
CA ASP A 94 -34.54 -8.83 7.29
C ASP A 94 -33.18 -9.57 7.23
N PRO A 95 -33.09 -10.79 7.80
CA PRO A 95 -31.86 -11.58 7.77
C PRO A 95 -31.35 -11.79 6.35
N LEU A 96 -30.04 -11.66 6.17
CA LEU A 96 -29.37 -11.92 4.89
C LEU A 96 -29.31 -13.42 4.62
N SER A 97 -29.93 -13.86 3.53
CA SER A 97 -29.85 -15.23 3.04
C SER A 97 -29.06 -15.26 1.73
N LEU A 98 -27.93 -15.97 1.75
CA LEU A 98 -27.04 -16.09 0.61
C LEU A 98 -27.24 -17.45 -0.08
N SER A 99 -27.36 -17.40 -1.41
CA SER A 99 -27.43 -18.59 -2.27
C SER A 99 -26.51 -18.43 -3.47
N ILE A 100 -25.85 -19.50 -3.90
CA ILE A 100 -25.05 -19.47 -5.13
C ILE A 100 -26.00 -19.38 -6.32
N GLY A 101 -25.75 -18.41 -7.18
CA GLY A 101 -26.44 -18.19 -8.45
C GLY A 101 -25.63 -18.68 -9.65
N SER A 102 -25.61 -17.87 -10.69
CA SER A 102 -24.92 -18.18 -11.94
C SER A 102 -23.39 -18.20 -11.78
N GLN A 103 -22.74 -19.09 -12.53
CA GLN A 103 -21.29 -19.14 -12.63
C GLN A 103 -20.88 -18.95 -14.09
N ALA A 104 -20.02 -17.97 -14.33
CA ALA A 104 -19.44 -17.69 -15.65
C ALA A 104 -17.96 -18.09 -15.64
N LEU A 105 -17.53 -18.74 -16.73
CA LEU A 105 -16.14 -19.15 -16.94
C LEU A 105 -15.53 -18.29 -18.05
N ASP A 106 -14.38 -17.69 -17.79
CA ASP A 106 -13.59 -16.90 -18.73
C ASP A 106 -12.14 -17.40 -18.73
N GLU A 107 -11.98 -18.67 -19.12
CA GLU A 107 -10.69 -19.38 -19.13
C GLU A 107 -9.76 -18.93 -20.28
N ASN A 108 -10.30 -18.15 -21.23
CA ASN A 108 -9.59 -17.58 -22.36
C ASN A 108 -9.03 -16.17 -22.09
N TYR A 109 -9.21 -15.65 -20.87
CA TYR A 109 -8.74 -14.33 -20.46
C TYR A 109 -9.25 -13.23 -21.41
N SER A 110 -10.57 -13.06 -21.53
CA SER A 110 -11.18 -12.15 -22.53
C SER A 110 -10.71 -10.70 -22.48
N LEU A 111 -10.11 -10.25 -21.38
CA LEU A 111 -9.54 -8.92 -21.16
C LEU A 111 -8.01 -8.93 -20.96
N GLY A 112 -7.34 -10.06 -21.21
CA GLY A 112 -5.92 -10.28 -20.96
C GLY A 112 -5.59 -10.72 -19.53
N LYS A 113 -4.32 -11.04 -19.25
CA LYS A 113 -3.84 -11.48 -17.92
C LYS A 113 -3.43 -10.34 -16.98
N SER A 114 -3.57 -9.10 -17.43
CA SER A 114 -3.31 -7.91 -16.61
C SER A 114 -4.54 -7.03 -16.65
N LEU A 115 -5.21 -6.92 -15.50
CA LEU A 115 -6.51 -6.27 -15.38
C LEU A 115 -6.40 -4.98 -14.58
N THR A 116 -7.03 -3.93 -15.11
CA THR A 116 -7.31 -2.71 -14.38
C THR A 116 -8.53 -2.85 -13.48
N ASN A 117 -8.67 -1.95 -12.50
CA ASN A 117 -9.87 -1.93 -11.64
C ASN A 117 -11.18 -1.72 -12.43
N GLN A 118 -11.12 -0.99 -13.54
CA GLN A 118 -12.27 -0.79 -14.42
C GLN A 118 -12.64 -2.10 -15.15
N GLN A 119 -11.66 -2.89 -15.58
CA GLN A 119 -11.90 -4.20 -16.19
C GLN A 119 -12.50 -5.20 -15.20
N ILE A 120 -12.12 -5.15 -13.91
CA ILE A 120 -12.80 -5.93 -12.87
C ILE A 120 -14.28 -5.56 -12.77
N GLN A 121 -14.62 -4.28 -12.80
CA GLN A 121 -16.02 -3.85 -12.80
C GLN A 121 -16.77 -4.30 -14.06
N LEU A 122 -16.11 -4.30 -15.23
CA LEU A 122 -16.68 -4.82 -16.47
C LEU A 122 -16.97 -6.33 -16.37
N LEU A 123 -16.07 -7.11 -15.78
CA LEU A 123 -16.29 -8.54 -15.52
C LEU A 123 -17.45 -8.76 -14.56
N ALA A 124 -17.50 -8.02 -13.45
CA ALA A 124 -18.61 -8.08 -12.50
C ALA A 124 -19.95 -7.69 -13.12
N ALA A 125 -19.96 -6.75 -14.08
CA ALA A 125 -21.16 -6.30 -14.78
C ALA A 125 -21.73 -7.33 -15.77
N LYS A 126 -21.01 -8.42 -16.06
CA LYS A 126 -21.52 -9.57 -16.84
C LYS A 126 -22.55 -10.39 -16.05
N GLY A 127 -22.52 -10.32 -14.71
CA GLY A 127 -23.46 -11.03 -13.84
C GLY A 127 -24.82 -10.34 -13.70
N PRO A 128 -25.82 -11.01 -13.07
CA PRO A 128 -27.10 -10.41 -12.72
C PRO A 128 -26.95 -9.13 -11.88
N ARG A 129 -27.91 -8.22 -11.97
CA ARG A 129 -27.87 -6.91 -11.28
C ARG A 129 -28.86 -6.77 -10.13
N VAL A 130 -29.90 -7.57 -10.08
CA VAL A 130 -30.98 -7.43 -9.09
C VAL A 130 -30.75 -8.46 -7.98
N ASN A 131 -30.79 -8.00 -6.72
CA ASN A 131 -30.62 -8.84 -5.54
C ASN A 131 -29.41 -9.78 -5.64
N SER A 132 -28.29 -9.24 -6.14
CA SER A 132 -27.11 -10.01 -6.48
C SER A 132 -25.82 -9.38 -5.98
N VAL A 133 -24.85 -10.25 -5.71
CA VAL A 133 -23.45 -9.90 -5.52
C VAL A 133 -22.67 -10.65 -6.59
N ASN A 134 -21.92 -9.93 -7.42
CA ASN A 134 -21.09 -10.52 -8.47
C ASN A 134 -19.64 -10.60 -8.00
N ILE A 135 -19.10 -11.80 -7.88
CA ILE A 135 -17.76 -12.07 -7.36
C ILE A 135 -16.85 -12.46 -8.51
N VAL A 136 -15.84 -11.65 -8.79
CA VAL A 136 -14.81 -11.92 -9.78
C VAL A 136 -13.63 -12.61 -9.09
N LEU A 137 -13.32 -13.82 -9.53
CA LEU A 137 -12.24 -14.66 -9.00
C LEU A 137 -11.17 -14.77 -10.08
N THR A 138 -9.96 -14.24 -9.85
CA THR A 138 -8.87 -14.30 -10.83
C THR A 138 -7.86 -15.38 -10.48
N SER A 139 -7.48 -16.22 -11.44
CA SER A 139 -6.50 -17.30 -11.25
C SER A 139 -5.10 -16.76 -10.92
N SER A 140 -4.21 -17.64 -10.45
CA SER A 140 -2.89 -17.24 -9.91
C SER A 140 -2.01 -16.53 -10.94
N ASP A 141 -2.21 -16.83 -12.22
CA ASP A 141 -1.50 -16.22 -13.34
C ASP A 141 -2.10 -14.89 -13.86
N VAL A 142 -3.08 -14.30 -13.15
CA VAL A 142 -3.68 -13.00 -13.50
C VAL A 142 -3.23 -11.91 -12.53
N THR A 143 -2.65 -10.85 -13.07
CA THR A 143 -2.29 -9.63 -12.34
C THR A 143 -3.45 -8.64 -12.36
N VAL A 144 -3.66 -7.93 -11.25
CA VAL A 144 -4.68 -6.88 -11.13
C VAL A 144 -4.09 -5.65 -10.45
N ASP A 145 -4.48 -4.45 -10.89
CA ASP A 145 -4.03 -3.19 -10.29
C ASP A 145 -4.15 -3.17 -8.76
N GLY A 146 -3.03 -3.04 -8.07
CA GLY A 146 -2.95 -2.98 -6.60
C GLY A 146 -2.97 -4.34 -5.90
N PHE A 147 -3.14 -5.45 -6.63
CA PHE A 147 -2.97 -6.81 -6.11
C PHE A 147 -1.53 -6.97 -5.60
N CYS A 148 -1.36 -7.69 -4.49
CA CYS A 148 -0.05 -8.00 -3.91
C CYS A 148 0.79 -6.82 -3.41
N SER A 149 0.29 -5.60 -3.52
CA SER A 149 1.02 -4.36 -3.17
C SER A 149 0.24 -3.49 -2.19
N SER A 150 -1.08 -3.47 -2.31
CA SER A 150 -1.96 -2.69 -1.43
C SER A 150 -3.16 -3.49 -0.94
N ARG A 151 -3.54 -4.56 -1.63
CA ARG A 151 -4.75 -5.35 -1.33
C ARG A 151 -4.68 -6.75 -1.94
N CYS A 152 -5.51 -7.65 -1.40
CA CYS A 152 -5.69 -9.03 -1.89
C CYS A 152 -7.05 -9.23 -2.58
N GLY A 153 -7.89 -8.19 -2.56
CA GLY A 153 -9.20 -8.14 -3.18
C GLY A 153 -9.86 -6.79 -2.92
N THR A 154 -11.08 -6.59 -3.41
CA THR A 154 -11.86 -5.37 -3.18
C THR A 154 -13.35 -5.67 -3.20
N HIS A 155 -14.15 -4.83 -2.57
CA HIS A 155 -15.59 -4.81 -2.76
C HIS A 155 -16.05 -3.40 -3.12
N GLY A 156 -17.18 -3.29 -3.78
CA GLY A 156 -17.75 -2.01 -4.15
C GLY A 156 -19.12 -2.19 -4.80
N SER A 157 -19.58 -1.16 -5.50
CA SER A 157 -20.86 -1.23 -6.22
C SER A 157 -20.82 -0.52 -7.55
N ILE A 158 -21.57 -1.07 -8.50
CA ILE A 158 -21.68 -0.61 -9.87
C ILE A 158 -23.08 -0.05 -10.09
N LYS A 159 -23.19 1.05 -10.85
CA LYS A 159 -24.47 1.63 -11.24
C LYS A 159 -25.17 0.73 -12.26
N GLY A 160 -26.40 0.33 -11.94
CA GLY A 160 -27.32 -0.41 -12.79
C GLY A 160 -28.26 0.49 -13.59
N VAL A 161 -29.41 -0.07 -14.00
CA VAL A 161 -30.45 0.64 -14.77
C VAL A 161 -31.38 1.38 -13.80
N LYS A 162 -31.87 2.58 -14.15
CA LYS A 162 -32.76 3.42 -13.31
C LYS A 162 -32.18 3.78 -11.92
N ASN A 163 -30.91 4.17 -11.84
CA ASN A 163 -30.21 4.55 -10.59
C ASN A 163 -30.04 3.43 -9.54
N ASP A 164 -30.40 2.18 -9.87
CA ASP A 164 -30.14 1.03 -9.01
C ASP A 164 -28.62 0.75 -8.92
N ARG A 165 -28.16 0.12 -7.85
CA ARG A 165 -26.75 -0.28 -7.67
C ARG A 165 -26.68 -1.74 -7.25
N PHE A 166 -25.73 -2.47 -7.81
CA PHE A 166 -25.44 -3.83 -7.37
C PHE A 166 -24.02 -3.92 -6.83
N ALA A 167 -23.83 -4.79 -5.85
CA ALA A 167 -22.56 -4.97 -5.21
C ALA A 167 -21.68 -5.95 -6.01
N TYR A 168 -20.37 -5.73 -5.96
CA TYR A 168 -19.40 -6.65 -6.53
C TYR A 168 -18.23 -6.86 -5.57
N ILE A 169 -17.59 -8.02 -5.72
CA ILE A 169 -16.37 -8.39 -5.02
C ILE A 169 -15.35 -8.83 -6.08
N TRP A 170 -14.08 -8.55 -5.85
CA TRP A 170 -12.98 -9.21 -6.54
C TRP A 170 -11.98 -9.77 -5.54
N VAL A 171 -11.49 -10.99 -5.80
CA VAL A 171 -10.41 -11.65 -5.06
C VAL A 171 -9.46 -12.30 -6.04
N GLY A 172 -8.15 -12.11 -5.83
CA GLY A 172 -7.12 -12.77 -6.64
C GLY A 172 -6.46 -13.95 -5.92
N ASN A 173 -6.12 -14.98 -6.68
CA ASN A 173 -5.26 -16.06 -6.19
C ASN A 173 -3.81 -15.56 -6.14
N SER A 174 -3.21 -15.56 -4.94
CA SER A 174 -1.86 -15.04 -4.74
C SER A 174 -0.73 -16.06 -4.89
N GLU A 175 -1.05 -17.33 -5.14
CA GLU A 175 -0.11 -18.46 -5.13
C GLU A 175 1.21 -18.18 -5.84
N THR A 176 1.16 -17.65 -7.06
CA THR A 176 2.35 -17.43 -7.89
C THR A 176 2.86 -15.99 -7.88
N GLN A 177 2.25 -15.08 -7.10
CA GLN A 177 2.59 -13.65 -7.11
C GLN A 177 3.04 -13.13 -5.74
N CYS A 178 2.30 -13.45 -4.69
CA CYS A 178 2.51 -12.90 -3.34
C CYS A 178 1.87 -13.74 -2.24
N SER A 179 2.08 -15.06 -2.28
CA SER A 179 1.53 -16.00 -1.30
C SER A 179 1.80 -15.56 0.16
N GLY A 180 3.01 -15.08 0.45
CA GLY A 180 3.33 -14.55 1.78
C GLY A 180 2.74 -13.17 2.14
N HIS A 181 1.92 -12.56 1.27
CA HIS A 181 1.13 -11.38 1.62
C HIS A 181 -0.36 -11.73 1.74
N CYS A 182 -0.92 -12.43 0.76
CA CYS A 182 -2.35 -12.66 0.64
C CYS A 182 -2.83 -14.06 1.04
N ALA A 183 -1.91 -15.00 1.28
CA ALA A 183 -2.20 -16.35 1.76
C ALA A 183 -1.64 -16.64 3.17
N TRP A 184 -1.22 -15.62 3.92
CA TRP A 184 -0.96 -15.77 5.35
C TRP A 184 -2.27 -16.18 6.06
N PRO A 185 -2.27 -17.21 6.94
CA PRO A 185 -1.12 -17.86 7.59
C PRO A 185 -0.59 -19.16 6.95
N PHE A 186 -0.99 -19.50 5.72
CA PHE A 186 -0.64 -20.76 5.06
C PHE A 186 0.63 -20.71 4.21
N HIS A 187 1.19 -19.52 4.02
CA HIS A 187 2.50 -19.32 3.40
C HIS A 187 3.38 -18.46 4.29
N GLN A 188 4.69 -18.69 4.23
CA GLN A 188 5.65 -17.88 4.97
C GLN A 188 5.49 -16.42 4.55
N PRO A 189 5.33 -15.50 5.50
CA PRO A 189 5.00 -14.13 5.19
C PRO A 189 6.23 -13.44 4.59
N ILE A 190 6.05 -12.63 3.54
CA ILE A 190 7.16 -11.99 2.80
C ILE A 190 7.97 -11.06 3.72
N TYR A 191 7.31 -10.55 4.76
CA TYR A 191 7.81 -9.74 5.86
C TYR A 191 7.03 -10.22 7.09
N GLY A 192 7.63 -10.38 8.28
CA GLY A 192 6.97 -11.22 9.29
C GLY A 192 7.87 -11.80 10.37
N PRO A 193 7.33 -12.27 11.53
CA PRO A 193 8.04 -13.27 12.27
C PRO A 193 8.07 -14.46 11.32
N GLN A 194 9.21 -15.10 11.18
CA GLN A 194 9.34 -16.25 10.28
C GLN A 194 8.77 -17.50 10.96
N SER A 195 7.59 -17.35 11.57
CA SER A 195 6.82 -18.42 12.16
C SER A 195 6.52 -19.43 11.05
N PRO A 196 6.70 -20.73 11.32
CA PRO A 196 6.33 -21.77 10.37
C PRO A 196 4.87 -21.56 9.92
N PRO A 197 4.60 -21.60 8.61
CA PRO A 197 3.23 -21.48 8.11
C PRO A 197 2.34 -22.57 8.70
N LEU A 198 1.07 -22.24 8.90
CA LEU A 198 0.06 -23.26 9.16
C LEU A 198 -0.11 -24.12 7.91
N VAL A 199 -0.44 -25.39 8.11
CA VAL A 199 -0.79 -26.26 6.99
C VAL A 199 -2.12 -25.77 6.40
N SER A 200 -2.13 -25.52 5.09
CA SER A 200 -3.33 -25.12 4.34
C SER A 200 -4.41 -26.20 4.49
N PRO A 201 -5.63 -25.88 4.97
CA PRO A 201 -6.66 -26.87 5.28
C PRO A 201 -7.11 -27.69 4.07
N ASN A 202 -7.00 -27.13 2.86
CA ASN A 202 -7.39 -27.80 1.61
C ASN A 202 -6.18 -28.22 0.75
N ASN A 203 -4.96 -28.15 1.31
CA ASN A 203 -3.72 -28.41 0.58
C ASN A 203 -3.54 -27.52 -0.67
N ASP A 204 -4.15 -26.33 -0.68
CA ASP A 204 -4.02 -25.32 -1.73
C ASP A 204 -3.87 -23.94 -1.07
N VAL A 205 -2.61 -23.53 -0.88
CA VAL A 205 -2.25 -22.28 -0.21
C VAL A 205 -2.89 -21.06 -0.90
N GLY A 206 -2.94 -21.07 -2.24
CA GLY A 206 -3.52 -19.98 -3.02
C GLY A 206 -5.01 -19.81 -2.77
N LEU A 207 -5.76 -20.90 -2.88
CA LEU A 207 -7.20 -20.91 -2.68
C LEU A 207 -7.60 -20.70 -1.22
N ASP A 208 -6.87 -21.26 -0.27
CA ASP A 208 -7.11 -21.03 1.16
C ASP A 208 -6.87 -19.56 1.52
N GLY A 209 -5.87 -18.92 0.91
CA GLY A 209 -5.70 -17.47 0.95
C GLY A 209 -6.87 -16.71 0.31
N MET A 210 -7.36 -17.15 -0.86
CA MET A 210 -8.55 -16.54 -1.47
C MET A 210 -9.78 -16.63 -0.57
N VAL A 211 -10.01 -17.76 0.10
CA VAL A 211 -11.15 -17.95 1.02
C VAL A 211 -11.09 -16.97 2.19
N ILE A 212 -9.92 -16.73 2.79
CA ILE A 212 -9.74 -15.72 3.86
C ILE A 212 -10.15 -14.33 3.36
N ASN A 213 -9.66 -13.94 2.19
CA ASN A 213 -9.94 -12.62 1.62
C ASN A 213 -11.40 -12.48 1.19
N LEU A 214 -11.97 -13.52 0.59
CA LEU A 214 -13.36 -13.58 0.18
C LEU A 214 -14.30 -13.47 1.39
N ALA A 215 -14.01 -14.18 2.48
CA ALA A 215 -14.76 -14.12 3.73
C ALA A 215 -14.83 -12.69 4.27
N SER A 216 -13.68 -12.01 4.33
CA SER A 216 -13.57 -10.63 4.80
C SER A 216 -14.33 -9.65 3.90
N LEU A 217 -14.20 -9.79 2.58
CA LEU A 217 -14.87 -8.93 1.61
C LEU A 217 -16.38 -9.17 1.56
N LEU A 218 -16.85 -10.40 1.75
CA LEU A 218 -18.28 -10.71 1.87
C LEU A 218 -18.89 -10.05 3.10
N ALA A 219 -18.23 -10.13 4.26
CA ALA A 219 -18.69 -9.46 5.46
C ALA A 219 -18.74 -7.92 5.28
N GLY A 220 -17.70 -7.35 4.65
CA GLY A 220 -17.67 -5.92 4.30
C GLY A 220 -18.77 -5.52 3.32
N THR A 221 -19.01 -6.34 2.30
CA THR A 221 -20.08 -6.11 1.31
C THR A 221 -21.46 -6.22 1.94
N ALA A 222 -21.65 -7.15 2.87
CA ALA A 222 -22.92 -7.31 3.57
C ALA A 222 -23.22 -6.06 4.42
N THR A 223 -22.23 -5.60 5.18
CA THR A 223 -22.38 -4.48 6.13
C THR A 223 -22.18 -3.09 5.51
N ASN A 224 -21.60 -2.98 4.32
CA ASN A 224 -21.35 -1.72 3.63
C ASN A 224 -21.33 -1.86 2.08
N PRO A 225 -22.41 -2.36 1.45
CA PRO A 225 -22.42 -2.64 0.01
C PRO A 225 -22.22 -1.42 -0.89
N PHE A 226 -22.60 -0.23 -0.41
CA PHE A 226 -22.63 1.01 -1.22
C PHE A 226 -21.75 2.14 -0.68
N GLY A 227 -20.92 1.87 0.35
CA GLY A 227 -20.00 2.84 0.93
C GLY A 227 -20.62 3.78 1.96
N ASN A 228 -21.85 3.53 2.40
CA ASN A 228 -22.57 4.33 3.40
C ASN A 228 -23.25 3.50 4.52
N GLY A 229 -22.93 2.20 4.64
CA GLY A 229 -23.41 1.32 5.71
C GLY A 229 -22.58 1.50 6.99
N TYR A 230 -21.98 0.40 7.48
CA TYR A 230 -21.03 0.43 8.59
C TYR A 230 -19.62 0.77 8.10
N TYR A 231 -19.05 1.89 8.55
CA TYR A 231 -17.63 2.21 8.33
C TYR A 231 -17.13 3.26 9.32
N GLN A 232 -15.81 3.48 9.36
CA GLN A 232 -15.17 4.51 10.17
C GLN A 232 -14.27 5.39 9.28
N GLY A 233 -14.58 6.69 9.20
CA GLY A 233 -13.91 7.67 8.32
C GLY A 233 -14.83 8.85 7.95
N PRO A 234 -14.34 9.96 7.36
CA PRO A 234 -15.18 11.10 6.96
C PRO A 234 -16.17 10.73 5.83
N ALA A 235 -17.40 11.26 5.89
CA ALA A 235 -18.48 10.95 4.95
C ALA A 235 -18.34 11.67 3.60
N ASP A 236 -18.55 10.91 2.52
CA ASP A 236 -18.19 11.22 1.13
C ASP A 236 -19.23 12.11 0.39
N LEU A 237 -19.35 13.38 0.79
CA LEU A 237 -20.31 14.32 0.18
C LEU A 237 -19.75 15.15 -0.99
N LEU A 238 -18.42 15.20 -1.18
CA LEU A 238 -17.79 16.15 -2.11
C LEU A 238 -17.47 15.62 -3.53
N VAL A 239 -17.62 14.32 -3.79
CA VAL A 239 -17.15 13.71 -5.07
C VAL A 239 -18.17 13.80 -6.22
N LYS A 240 -19.44 14.14 -5.96
CA LYS A 240 -20.52 14.05 -6.98
C LYS A 240 -20.49 15.13 -8.08
N VAL A 241 -19.76 16.22 -7.90
CA VAL A 241 -19.80 17.37 -8.84
C VAL A 241 -18.79 17.24 -10.00
N ALA A 242 -17.73 16.44 -9.85
CA ALA A 242 -16.65 16.36 -10.84
C ALA A 242 -16.93 15.44 -12.06
N ILE A 243 -17.97 14.61 -12.01
CA ILE A 243 -18.20 13.53 -12.99
C ILE A 243 -18.88 14.02 -14.28
N PHE A 244 -19.54 15.18 -14.27
CA PHE A 244 -20.30 15.65 -15.44
C PHE A 244 -19.46 16.30 -16.56
N ALA A 245 -18.19 16.62 -16.32
CA ALA A 245 -17.38 17.38 -17.28
C ALA A 245 -16.56 16.53 -18.28
N SER A 246 -16.44 15.21 -18.09
CA SER A 246 -15.44 14.39 -18.79
C SER A 246 -15.99 13.53 -19.94
N LEU A 247 -17.24 13.75 -20.38
CA LEU A 247 -17.92 12.91 -21.38
C LEU A 247 -17.69 13.31 -22.85
N LEU A 248 -16.73 14.18 -23.14
CA LEU A 248 -16.34 14.50 -24.51
C LEU A 248 -14.84 14.30 -24.68
N HIS A 249 -14.45 13.12 -25.17
CA HIS A 249 -13.51 12.91 -26.29
C HIS A 249 -13.16 11.40 -26.43
N LEU A 250 -13.84 10.75 -27.40
CA LEU A 250 -13.45 9.48 -27.99
C LEU A 250 -12.66 9.77 -29.27
N THR A 251 -11.53 9.07 -29.50
CA THR A 251 -11.23 8.34 -30.77
C THR A 251 -9.87 7.60 -30.75
N LEU A 252 -9.95 6.30 -31.08
CA LEU A 252 -9.07 5.38 -31.83
C LEU A 252 -7.53 5.39 -31.70
N ALA A 253 -6.96 4.21 -31.39
CA ALA A 253 -6.27 3.36 -32.38
C ALA A 253 -5.91 1.98 -31.80
N ALA A 254 -6.41 0.91 -32.42
CA ALA A 254 -5.99 -0.47 -32.19
C ALA A 254 -4.67 -0.76 -32.91
N ARG A 255 -3.74 -1.46 -32.26
CA ARG A 255 -2.64 -2.17 -32.93
C ARG A 255 -2.47 -3.56 -32.33
N GLN A 256 -2.62 -4.56 -33.17
CA GLN A 256 -2.31 -5.97 -32.93
C GLN A 256 -0.81 -6.13 -32.63
N LEU A 257 -0.47 -6.97 -31.65
CA LEU A 257 0.87 -7.53 -31.49
C LEU A 257 0.74 -9.00 -31.07
N THR A 258 1.13 -9.84 -32.02
CA THR A 258 1.29 -11.30 -31.94
C THR A 258 2.25 -11.70 -30.83
N GLY A 259 1.81 -12.64 -29.98
CA GLY A 259 2.60 -13.20 -28.90
C GLY A 259 3.70 -14.14 -29.37
N SER A 260 4.81 -14.15 -28.63
CA SER A 260 5.72 -15.27 -28.53
C SER A 260 5.89 -15.55 -27.03
N ILE A 261 5.38 -16.70 -26.60
CA ILE A 261 5.49 -17.21 -25.23
C ILE A 261 6.89 -17.81 -25.13
N GLN A 262 7.73 -17.26 -24.27
CA GLN A 262 9.00 -17.88 -23.89
C GLN A 262 9.11 -17.81 -22.37
N ASP A 263 9.05 -18.99 -21.77
CA ASP A 263 9.40 -19.43 -20.41
C ASP A 263 9.54 -18.34 -19.33
N GLN A 264 8.56 -18.27 -18.42
CA GLN A 264 8.65 -17.42 -17.22
C GLN A 264 9.57 -18.07 -16.17
N GLU A 265 10.75 -17.49 -15.99
CA GLU A 265 11.59 -17.69 -14.82
C GLU A 265 10.88 -17.27 -13.52
N PRO A 266 11.24 -17.86 -12.36
CA PRO A 266 10.72 -17.46 -11.05
C PRO A 266 10.93 -15.97 -10.79
N LEU A 267 9.89 -15.31 -10.25
CA LEU A 267 9.84 -13.89 -9.89
C LEU A 267 10.96 -13.55 -8.90
N SER A 268 12.13 -13.21 -9.42
CA SER A 268 13.31 -12.85 -8.63
C SER A 268 13.58 -11.36 -8.79
N PHE A 269 14.15 -10.76 -7.74
CA PHE A 269 14.58 -9.38 -7.78
C PHE A 269 15.85 -9.30 -8.64
N GLN A 270 15.71 -8.76 -9.85
CA GLN A 270 16.77 -8.81 -10.85
C GLN A 270 17.11 -7.42 -11.40
N TYR A 271 18.30 -7.31 -12.00
CA TYR A 271 18.72 -6.16 -12.77
C TYR A 271 18.36 -6.34 -14.24
N HIS A 272 17.60 -5.41 -14.79
CA HIS A 272 17.08 -5.47 -16.17
C HIS A 272 17.93 -4.67 -17.17
N ASN A 273 19.22 -4.51 -16.88
CA ASN A 273 20.24 -3.88 -17.74
C ASN A 273 19.99 -2.41 -18.12
N GLY A 274 19.09 -1.73 -17.42
CA GLY A 274 18.81 -0.30 -17.59
C GLY A 274 19.70 0.61 -16.75
N PRO A 275 19.79 1.90 -17.07
CA PRO A 275 20.68 2.80 -16.36
C PRO A 275 20.24 3.06 -14.91
N LEU A 276 21.21 3.04 -14.00
CA LEU A 276 21.10 3.54 -12.63
C LEU A 276 21.59 5.00 -12.55
N LEU A 277 21.16 5.75 -11.53
CA LEU A 277 21.70 7.09 -11.31
C LEU A 277 23.12 7.02 -10.74
N THR A 278 24.07 7.74 -11.33
CA THR A 278 25.47 7.73 -10.91
C THR A 278 26.06 9.13 -10.92
N GLY A 279 27.14 9.35 -10.17
CA GLY A 279 27.78 10.66 -10.04
C GLY A 279 27.00 11.66 -9.20
N LYS A 280 27.21 12.96 -9.45
CA LYS A 280 26.60 14.05 -8.67
C LYS A 280 25.21 14.38 -9.24
N ILE A 281 24.18 14.19 -8.43
CA ILE A 281 22.79 14.44 -8.79
C ILE A 281 22.18 15.47 -7.84
N SER A 282 21.61 16.53 -8.40
CA SER A 282 20.90 17.56 -7.65
C SER A 282 19.50 17.09 -7.27
N VAL A 283 19.13 17.23 -6.00
CA VAL A 283 17.74 17.04 -5.54
C VAL A 283 17.10 18.41 -5.41
N ASN A 284 16.02 18.64 -6.14
CA ASN A 284 15.22 19.85 -6.06
C ASN A 284 13.88 19.54 -5.40
N LEU A 285 13.48 20.32 -4.40
CA LEU A 285 12.19 20.17 -3.72
C LEU A 285 11.19 21.18 -4.28
N ILE A 286 10.06 20.71 -4.78
CA ILE A 286 8.95 21.52 -5.28
C ILE A 286 7.79 21.37 -4.29
N TRP A 287 7.62 22.37 -3.44
CA TRP A 287 6.60 22.42 -2.40
C TRP A 287 5.30 22.99 -2.97
N TYR A 288 4.30 22.15 -3.16
CA TYR A 288 3.01 22.53 -3.72
C TYR A 288 1.93 22.62 -2.63
N GLY A 289 1.53 23.84 -2.30
CA GLY A 289 0.61 24.16 -1.21
C GLY A 289 1.29 24.73 0.03
N LYS A 290 0.56 24.75 1.14
CA LYS A 290 0.98 25.42 2.38
C LYS A 290 1.67 24.46 3.35
N PHE A 291 2.99 24.49 3.37
CA PHE A 291 3.82 23.82 4.38
C PHE A 291 4.37 24.81 5.41
N LYS A 292 4.34 24.42 6.69
CA LYS A 292 5.01 25.18 7.76
C LYS A 292 6.53 25.16 7.55
N PRO A 293 7.28 26.19 8.00
CA PRO A 293 8.74 26.15 7.96
C PRO A 293 9.32 24.92 8.66
N SER A 294 8.74 24.51 9.80
CA SER A 294 9.14 23.29 10.51
C SER A 294 8.95 22.01 9.69
N GLN A 295 7.84 21.91 8.96
CA GLN A 295 7.55 20.78 8.07
C GLN A 295 8.54 20.71 6.91
N ARG A 296 8.89 21.86 6.33
CA ARG A 296 9.92 21.92 5.28
C ARG A 296 11.29 21.49 5.80
N ALA A 297 11.63 21.90 7.02
CA ALA A 297 12.89 21.55 7.65
C ALA A 297 13.06 20.02 7.80
N ILE A 298 12.01 19.29 8.20
CA ILE A 298 12.04 17.81 8.32
C ILE A 298 12.51 17.16 7.01
N VAL A 299 11.91 17.54 5.87
CA VAL A 299 12.29 16.92 4.58
C VAL A 299 13.64 17.42 4.08
N SER A 300 13.94 18.72 4.20
CA SER A 300 15.24 19.24 3.76
C SER A 300 16.40 18.66 4.55
N ASP A 301 16.22 18.51 5.87
CA ASP A 301 17.21 17.91 6.77
C ASP A 301 17.41 16.43 6.40
N PHE A 302 16.34 15.68 6.12
CA PHE A 302 16.44 14.31 5.61
C PHE A 302 17.30 14.23 4.34
N ILE A 303 17.03 15.05 3.30
CA ILE A 303 17.81 15.02 2.06
C ILE A 303 19.28 15.38 2.30
N THR A 304 19.56 16.41 3.11
CA THR A 304 20.96 16.78 3.43
C THR A 304 21.68 15.71 4.26
N SER A 305 20.93 14.87 4.99
CA SER A 305 21.49 13.77 5.78
C SER A 305 21.95 12.57 4.95
N LEU A 306 21.49 12.43 3.70
CA LEU A 306 21.89 11.33 2.78
C LEU A 306 23.37 11.37 2.40
N SER A 307 24.03 12.53 2.51
CA SER A 307 25.43 12.72 2.12
C SER A 307 26.26 13.41 3.21
N SER A 308 25.80 13.35 4.46
CA SER A 308 26.55 13.92 5.58
C SER A 308 27.83 13.12 5.84
N SER A 309 28.98 13.76 5.61
CA SER A 309 30.31 13.25 5.99
C SER A 309 30.66 13.52 7.45
N LYS A 310 29.83 14.28 8.17
CA LYS A 310 30.05 14.52 9.61
C LYS A 310 29.78 13.23 10.36
N PRO A 311 30.71 12.74 11.19
CA PRO A 311 30.44 11.63 12.09
C PRO A 311 29.33 12.07 13.04
N VAL A 312 28.12 11.58 12.81
CA VAL A 312 27.10 11.58 13.86
C VAL A 312 27.61 10.56 14.86
N ASN A 313 27.99 11.01 16.05
CA ASN A 313 28.49 10.12 17.12
C ASN A 313 27.47 9.04 17.52
N ASN A 314 26.23 9.12 17.01
CA ASN A 314 25.18 8.16 17.20
C ASN A 314 24.92 7.41 15.88
N GLN A 315 25.37 6.16 15.81
CA GLN A 315 24.93 5.20 14.80
C GLN A 315 23.69 4.46 15.31
N PRO A 316 22.77 4.04 14.42
CA PRO A 316 22.79 4.17 12.95
C PRO A 316 22.32 5.55 12.43
N SER A 317 22.70 5.89 11.19
CA SER A 317 22.43 7.20 10.57
C SER A 317 21.75 7.12 9.20
N VAL A 318 21.11 8.22 8.76
CA VAL A 318 20.51 8.33 7.40
C VAL A 318 21.55 8.10 6.30
N ALA A 319 22.78 8.59 6.49
CA ALA A 319 23.88 8.38 5.55
C ALA A 319 24.26 6.89 5.45
N MET A 320 24.32 6.18 6.59
CA MET A 320 24.57 4.73 6.62
C MET A 320 23.44 3.95 5.90
N TRP A 321 22.18 4.35 6.08
CA TRP A 321 21.07 3.77 5.32
C TRP A 321 21.24 3.99 3.81
N TRP A 322 21.58 5.21 3.41
CA TRP A 322 21.77 5.54 1.99
C TRP A 322 22.95 4.76 1.37
N GLN A 323 24.04 4.56 2.12
CA GLN A 323 25.19 3.76 1.68
C GLN A 323 24.82 2.31 1.33
N ALA A 324 23.76 1.74 1.92
CA ALA A 324 23.30 0.40 1.54
C ALA A 324 22.89 0.32 0.06
N THR A 325 22.54 1.45 -0.58
CA THR A 325 22.28 1.50 -2.02
C THR A 325 23.52 1.23 -2.88
N GLU A 326 24.74 1.34 -2.35
CA GLU A 326 25.97 1.05 -3.11
C GLU A 326 26.05 -0.41 -3.55
N LYS A 327 25.42 -1.33 -2.81
CA LYS A 327 25.36 -2.77 -3.13
C LYS A 327 24.73 -3.06 -4.50
N TYR A 328 23.74 -2.26 -4.91
CA TYR A 328 23.12 -2.40 -6.24
C TYR A 328 24.10 -2.05 -7.36
N TYR A 329 25.07 -1.17 -7.12
CA TYR A 329 26.05 -0.76 -8.13
C TYR A 329 27.20 -1.75 -8.24
N HIS A 330 27.63 -2.37 -7.13
CA HIS A 330 28.66 -3.41 -7.16
C HIS A 330 28.24 -4.64 -7.97
N ALA A 331 26.95 -4.97 -7.96
CA ALA A 331 26.40 -6.06 -8.76
C ALA A 331 26.37 -5.75 -10.27
N VAL A 332 26.39 -4.48 -10.67
CA VAL A 332 26.52 -4.06 -12.06
C VAL A 332 28.00 -4.06 -12.43
N LYS A 333 28.44 -4.98 -13.32
CA LYS A 333 29.85 -5.16 -13.78
C LYS A 333 30.44 -3.96 -14.57
N SER A 334 30.05 -2.72 -14.27
CA SER A 334 30.60 -1.51 -14.87
C SER A 334 31.61 -0.87 -13.92
N SER A 335 32.89 -1.19 -14.12
CA SER A 335 34.05 -0.75 -13.31
C SER A 335 34.35 0.76 -13.36
N LYS A 336 33.41 1.60 -13.83
CA LYS A 336 33.66 3.02 -14.16
C LYS A 336 32.61 4.02 -13.65
N SER A 337 31.56 3.60 -12.93
CA SER A 337 30.58 4.57 -12.43
C SER A 337 31.06 5.25 -11.14
N SER A 338 31.12 6.58 -11.13
CA SER A 338 31.31 7.34 -9.91
C SER A 338 30.17 7.08 -8.92
N PRO A 339 30.45 7.02 -7.59
CA PRO A 339 29.43 6.82 -6.58
C PRO A 339 28.34 7.89 -6.69
N LEU A 340 27.09 7.51 -6.41
CA LEU A 340 25.95 8.42 -6.43
C LEU A 340 26.02 9.35 -5.22
N ILE A 341 26.14 10.65 -5.49
CA ILE A 341 26.13 11.71 -4.47
C ILE A 341 24.91 12.57 -4.71
N LEU A 342 24.02 12.62 -3.73
CA LEU A 342 22.83 13.46 -3.76
C LEU A 342 23.10 14.79 -3.05
N SER A 343 22.62 15.89 -3.60
CA SER A 343 22.77 17.20 -2.96
C SER A 343 21.51 18.04 -3.12
N LEU A 344 20.94 18.47 -2.00
CA LEU A 344 19.82 19.42 -2.01
C LEU A 344 20.31 20.74 -2.63
N THR A 345 19.75 21.11 -3.78
CA THR A 345 20.22 22.29 -4.55
C THR A 345 19.20 23.42 -4.54
N ASN A 346 17.94 23.15 -4.86
CA ASN A 346 16.90 24.17 -4.95
C ASN A 346 15.63 23.78 -4.19
N GLN A 347 14.90 24.79 -3.71
CA GLN A 347 13.55 24.64 -3.16
C GLN A 347 12.60 25.64 -3.80
N ILE A 348 11.58 25.15 -4.51
CA ILE A 348 10.57 25.94 -5.19
C ILE A 348 9.29 25.91 -4.36
N LEU A 349 8.75 27.08 -4.02
CA LEU A 349 7.54 27.19 -3.21
C LEU A 349 6.36 27.66 -4.08
N ASP A 350 5.35 26.81 -4.22
CA ASP A 350 4.10 27.10 -4.91
C ASP A 350 2.95 27.15 -3.90
N LYS A 351 2.91 28.23 -3.11
CA LYS A 351 1.92 28.41 -2.03
C LYS A 351 0.53 28.80 -2.52
N SER A 352 0.42 29.23 -3.77
CA SER A 352 -0.83 29.69 -4.40
C SER A 352 -1.62 28.58 -5.09
N TYR A 353 -1.11 27.34 -5.09
CA TYR A 353 -1.71 26.20 -5.78
C TYR A 353 -1.89 26.50 -7.28
N SER A 354 -0.79 26.78 -8.00
CA SER A 354 -0.83 27.28 -9.38
C SER A 354 -1.62 26.43 -10.39
N LEU A 355 -1.89 25.16 -10.09
CA LEU A 355 -2.67 24.21 -10.91
C LEU A 355 -3.96 23.75 -10.21
N GLY A 356 -4.37 24.41 -9.13
CA GLY A 356 -5.51 24.01 -8.28
C GLY A 356 -5.17 22.95 -7.22
N LYS A 357 -6.14 22.59 -6.38
CA LYS A 357 -5.96 21.60 -5.30
C LYS A 357 -6.25 20.16 -5.71
N SER A 358 -6.56 19.91 -6.98
CA SER A 358 -6.75 18.58 -7.55
C SER A 358 -5.79 18.44 -8.71
N LEU A 359 -4.86 17.49 -8.61
CA LEU A 359 -3.77 17.31 -9.57
C LEU A 359 -3.84 15.95 -10.24
N THR A 360 -3.68 15.97 -11.55
CA THR A 360 -3.46 14.77 -12.37
C THR A 360 -2.00 14.34 -12.37
N SER A 361 -1.74 13.10 -12.76
CA SER A 361 -0.36 12.58 -12.92
C SER A 361 0.47 13.40 -13.93
N GLN A 362 -0.17 13.97 -14.95
CA GLN A 362 0.45 14.85 -15.95
C GLN A 362 0.83 16.21 -15.32
N GLN A 363 -0.04 16.76 -14.47
CA GLN A 363 0.27 18.00 -13.74
C GLN A 363 1.40 17.81 -12.73
N ILE A 364 1.56 16.63 -12.13
CA ILE A 364 2.76 16.32 -11.32
C ILE A 364 4.04 16.41 -12.14
N LYS A 365 4.06 15.86 -13.37
CA LYS A 365 5.22 15.98 -14.28
C LYS A 365 5.48 17.44 -14.67
N LEU A 366 4.41 18.22 -14.87
CA LEU A 366 4.53 19.66 -15.13
C LEU A 366 5.15 20.41 -13.95
N LEU A 367 4.72 20.12 -12.72
CA LEU A 367 5.33 20.70 -11.51
C LEU A 367 6.79 20.28 -11.37
N ALA A 368 7.12 19.01 -11.61
CA ALA A 368 8.48 18.51 -11.56
C ALA A 368 9.38 19.19 -12.61
N SER A 369 8.82 19.56 -13.78
CA SER A 369 9.57 20.25 -14.84
C SER A 369 10.02 21.67 -14.49
N LYS A 370 9.48 22.27 -13.41
CA LYS A 370 9.91 23.58 -12.86
C LYS A 370 11.30 23.51 -12.21
N GLY A 371 11.73 22.33 -11.78
CA GLY A 371 13.06 22.10 -11.23
C GLY A 371 14.12 21.98 -12.32
N ASP A 372 15.35 21.73 -11.89
CA ASP A 372 16.49 21.55 -12.78
C ASP A 372 16.32 20.25 -13.60
N GLN A 373 16.61 20.26 -14.89
CA GLN A 373 16.33 19.09 -15.76
C GLN A 373 17.59 18.33 -16.19
N LYS A 374 18.76 18.74 -15.69
CA LYS A 374 20.05 18.11 -15.96
C LYS A 374 20.62 17.50 -14.69
N ASN A 375 20.94 16.21 -14.72
CA ASN A 375 21.53 15.48 -13.59
C ASN A 375 20.78 15.75 -12.27
N ALA A 376 19.46 15.67 -12.31
CA ALA A 376 18.60 16.10 -11.22
C ALA A 376 17.42 15.15 -10.98
N ILE A 377 17.00 15.11 -9.72
CA ILE A 377 15.76 14.51 -9.24
C ILE A 377 14.85 15.66 -8.77
N ASN A 378 13.71 15.81 -9.42
CA ASN A 378 12.72 16.82 -9.04
C ASN A 378 11.63 16.18 -8.17
N VAL A 379 11.62 16.51 -6.88
CA VAL A 379 10.71 15.94 -5.88
C VAL A 379 9.55 16.90 -5.66
N VAL A 380 8.35 16.53 -6.10
CA VAL A 380 7.11 17.28 -5.87
C VAL A 380 6.48 16.82 -4.56
N LEU A 381 6.29 17.74 -3.62
CA LEU A 381 5.70 17.50 -2.30
C LEU A 381 4.38 18.24 -2.22
N THR A 382 3.26 17.52 -2.14
CA THR A 382 1.92 18.15 -2.08
C THR A 382 1.41 18.24 -0.66
N ALA A 383 0.86 19.40 -0.28
CA ALA A 383 0.29 19.65 1.05
C ALA A 383 -0.91 18.74 1.33
N SER A 384 -1.30 18.62 2.60
CA SER A 384 -2.36 17.69 3.03
C SER A 384 -3.73 18.00 2.43
N ASP A 385 -3.95 19.26 2.03
CA ASP A 385 -5.18 19.72 1.40
C ASP A 385 -5.19 19.61 -0.14
N VAL A 386 -4.25 18.86 -0.73
CA VAL A 386 -4.15 18.65 -2.18
C VAL A 386 -4.51 17.20 -2.53
N ALA A 387 -5.54 17.02 -3.35
CA ALA A 387 -5.90 15.74 -3.93
C ALA A 387 -5.03 15.45 -5.17
N VAL A 388 -4.52 14.23 -5.30
CA VAL A 388 -3.76 13.78 -6.46
C VAL A 388 -4.31 12.44 -6.92
N ASP A 389 -4.37 12.21 -8.23
CA ASP A 389 -4.83 10.92 -8.80
C ASP A 389 -4.15 9.73 -8.12
N GLY A 390 -4.95 8.78 -7.64
CA GLY A 390 -4.48 7.53 -7.03
C GLY A 390 -3.87 7.67 -5.62
N PHE A 391 -3.73 8.90 -5.10
CA PHE A 391 -3.33 9.12 -3.71
C PHE A 391 -4.33 8.46 -2.76
N CYS A 392 -3.88 7.88 -1.65
CA CYS A 392 -4.75 7.31 -0.62
C CYS A 392 -5.69 6.18 -1.08
N SER A 393 -5.39 5.56 -2.21
CA SER A 393 -6.22 4.51 -2.82
C SER A 393 -5.39 3.43 -3.50
N SER A 394 -4.31 3.84 -4.16
CA SER A 394 -3.38 2.93 -4.83
C SER A 394 -1.92 3.22 -4.51
N ARG A 395 -1.60 4.43 -4.04
CA ARG A 395 -0.22 4.87 -3.80
C ARG A 395 -0.14 6.04 -2.82
N CYS A 396 1.01 6.18 -2.19
CA CYS A 396 1.37 7.31 -1.31
C CYS A 396 2.33 8.30 -1.98
N GLY A 397 2.87 7.90 -3.13
CA GLY A 397 3.76 8.67 -3.97
C GLY A 397 4.05 7.91 -5.27
N THR A 398 4.87 8.49 -6.13
CA THR A 398 5.32 7.84 -7.37
C THR A 398 6.70 8.36 -7.74
N HIS A 399 7.44 7.61 -8.52
CA HIS A 399 8.64 8.09 -9.19
C HIS A 399 8.56 7.79 -10.68
N GLY A 400 9.39 8.43 -11.47
CA GLY A 400 9.49 8.14 -12.90
C GLY A 400 10.41 9.11 -13.60
N SER A 401 10.26 9.17 -14.93
CA SER A 401 11.04 10.08 -15.76
C SER A 401 10.15 10.89 -16.72
N ALA A 402 10.60 12.10 -17.02
CA ALA A 402 9.94 12.99 -17.97
C ALA A 402 10.96 13.55 -18.98
N PRO A 403 10.55 13.83 -20.23
CA PRO A 403 11.42 14.47 -21.21
C PRO A 403 11.89 15.83 -20.71
N SER A 404 13.18 16.12 -20.87
CA SER A 404 13.75 17.43 -20.62
C SER A 404 13.49 18.35 -21.81
N SER A 405 12.98 19.55 -21.53
CA SER A 405 12.85 20.65 -22.48
C SER A 405 14.06 21.59 -22.45
N GLN A 406 14.90 21.54 -21.41
CA GLN A 406 16.06 22.41 -21.22
C GLN A 406 17.34 21.88 -21.88
N ILE A 407 17.41 20.58 -22.19
CA ILE A 407 18.58 19.97 -22.81
C ILE A 407 18.24 19.61 -24.25
N GLY A 408 19.07 20.07 -25.19
CA GLY A 408 18.96 19.71 -26.60
C GLY A 408 19.03 18.20 -26.83
N ARG A 409 18.55 17.74 -27.99
CA ARG A 409 18.59 16.31 -28.35
C ARG A 409 20.04 15.79 -28.31
N VAL A 410 20.27 14.70 -27.58
CA VAL A 410 21.57 14.01 -27.54
C VAL A 410 21.43 12.74 -28.37
N LYS A 411 22.24 12.60 -29.43
CA LYS A 411 22.16 11.46 -30.37
C LYS A 411 20.72 11.21 -30.89
N GLY A 412 19.99 12.29 -31.19
CA GLY A 412 18.61 12.22 -31.70
C GLY A 412 17.52 11.90 -30.66
N LYS A 413 17.88 11.55 -29.41
CA LYS A 413 16.92 11.27 -28.32
C LYS A 413 16.74 12.50 -27.42
N VAL A 414 15.51 12.70 -26.94
CA VAL A 414 15.23 13.71 -25.93
C VAL A 414 15.73 13.18 -24.58
N PRO A 415 16.69 13.85 -23.93
CA PRO A 415 17.14 13.46 -22.59
C PRO A 415 15.99 13.53 -21.59
N LYS A 416 16.07 12.75 -20.53
CA LYS A 416 15.04 12.70 -19.49
C LYS A 416 15.62 13.11 -18.15
N PHE A 417 14.79 13.70 -17.30
CA PHE A 417 15.09 13.90 -15.88
C PHE A 417 14.22 12.95 -15.05
N ALA A 418 14.69 12.60 -13.86
CA ALA A 418 13.95 11.79 -12.90
C ALA A 418 13.08 12.70 -12.03
N TYR A 419 11.91 12.23 -11.64
CA TYR A 419 11.04 12.93 -10.71
C TYR A 419 10.47 11.97 -9.67
N ILE A 420 10.13 12.53 -8.52
CA ILE A 420 9.41 11.87 -7.44
C ILE A 420 8.22 12.76 -7.09
N TRP A 421 7.10 12.15 -6.70
CA TRP A 421 6.02 12.84 -6.00
C TRP A 421 5.67 12.08 -4.73
N VAL A 422 5.44 12.82 -3.65
CA VAL A 422 4.91 12.30 -2.38
C VAL A 422 3.83 13.26 -1.88
N GLY A 423 2.70 12.69 -1.44
CA GLY A 423 1.62 13.47 -0.83
C GLY A 423 1.64 13.43 0.69
N ASN A 424 1.32 14.55 1.33
CA ASN A 424 1.05 14.57 2.77
C ASN A 424 -0.31 13.90 3.06
N SER A 425 -0.28 12.77 3.75
CA SER A 425 -1.47 11.95 3.99
C SER A 425 -2.27 12.31 5.24
N GLU A 426 -1.78 13.26 6.05
CA GLU A 426 -2.30 13.62 7.38
C GLU A 426 -3.83 13.73 7.45
N THR A 427 -4.46 14.34 6.45
CA THR A 427 -5.91 14.59 6.43
C THR A 427 -6.71 13.62 5.55
N GLN A 428 -6.06 12.90 4.63
CA GLN A 428 -6.74 12.07 3.62
C GLN A 428 -6.68 10.57 3.95
N CYS A 429 -5.52 10.06 4.37
CA CYS A 429 -5.31 8.64 4.63
C CYS A 429 -4.09 8.36 5.53
N PRO A 430 -4.00 8.95 6.73
CA PRO A 430 -2.81 8.77 7.57
C PRO A 430 -2.59 7.29 7.92
N GLY A 431 -3.67 6.51 8.09
CA GLY A 431 -3.60 5.06 8.31
C GLY A 431 -3.14 4.22 7.11
N GLN A 432 -2.92 4.79 5.93
CA GLN A 432 -2.36 4.07 4.78
C GLN A 432 -0.92 4.52 4.49
N CYS A 433 -0.68 5.83 4.52
CA CYS A 433 0.56 6.40 4.03
C CYS A 433 1.48 6.95 5.13
N ALA A 434 1.04 6.95 6.39
CA ALA A 434 1.84 7.32 7.55
C ALA A 434 1.97 6.18 8.57
N TRP A 435 1.63 4.93 8.20
CA TRP A 435 2.00 3.77 9.02
C TRP A 435 3.54 3.71 9.15
N PRO A 436 4.11 3.46 10.34
CA PRO A 436 3.47 3.01 11.58
C PRO A 436 3.06 4.12 12.57
N PHE A 437 3.08 5.39 12.18
CA PHE A 437 2.75 6.55 13.05
C PHE A 437 1.25 6.86 13.14
N HIS A 438 0.42 6.12 12.40
CA HIS A 438 -1.03 6.17 12.51
C HIS A 438 -1.61 4.76 12.43
N GLN A 439 -2.78 4.58 13.05
CA GLN A 439 -3.47 3.30 13.08
C GLN A 439 -3.83 2.89 11.64
N PRO A 440 -3.47 1.67 11.21
CA PRO A 440 -3.70 1.24 9.84
C PRO A 440 -5.18 1.01 9.55
N ILE A 441 -5.62 1.29 8.32
CA ILE A 441 -7.03 1.14 7.91
C ILE A 441 -7.47 -0.34 7.93
N TYR A 442 -6.53 -1.26 7.73
CA TYR A 442 -6.74 -2.70 7.72
C TYR A 442 -5.49 -3.42 8.23
N GLY A 443 -5.62 -4.71 8.59
CA GLY A 443 -4.55 -5.49 9.19
C GLY A 443 -4.47 -5.31 10.72
N PRO A 444 -3.37 -5.75 11.37
CA PRO A 444 -3.26 -5.71 12.83
C PRO A 444 -3.34 -4.28 13.37
N GLN A 445 -4.20 -4.10 14.38
CA GLN A 445 -4.56 -2.80 14.94
C GLN A 445 -3.68 -2.43 16.15
N SER A 446 -2.38 -2.71 16.05
CA SER A 446 -1.40 -2.33 17.06
C SER A 446 -1.42 -0.80 17.31
N PRO A 447 -1.19 -0.33 18.55
CA PRO A 447 -1.08 1.09 18.83
C PRO A 447 -0.05 1.76 17.90
N PRO A 448 -0.35 2.96 17.36
CA PRO A 448 0.60 3.68 16.52
C PRO A 448 1.88 4.03 17.26
N LEU A 449 3.00 4.01 16.54
CA LEU A 449 4.26 4.51 17.06
C LEU A 449 4.25 6.04 17.15
N VAL A 450 5.02 6.58 18.09
CA VAL A 450 5.18 8.03 18.21
C VAL A 450 6.15 8.51 17.11
N ALA A 451 5.72 9.50 16.34
CA ALA A 451 6.45 10.01 15.19
C ALA A 451 7.71 10.79 15.62
N PRO A 452 8.90 10.51 15.02
CA PRO A 452 10.19 11.04 15.47
C PRO A 452 10.36 12.55 15.35
N ASN A 453 9.55 13.21 14.52
CA ASN A 453 9.58 14.67 14.36
C ASN A 453 8.32 15.36 14.87
N ASN A 454 7.48 14.64 15.62
CA ASN A 454 6.20 15.12 16.14
C ASN A 454 5.27 15.64 15.02
N ASP A 455 5.37 15.06 13.82
CA ASP A 455 4.51 15.38 12.68
C ASP A 455 4.25 14.11 11.87
N VAL A 456 3.12 13.44 12.17
CA VAL A 456 2.72 12.18 11.53
C VAL A 456 2.69 12.27 10.00
N GLY A 457 2.20 13.40 9.47
CA GLY A 457 2.11 13.62 8.04
C GLY A 457 3.48 13.65 7.38
N LEU A 458 4.40 14.47 7.92
CA LEU A 458 5.73 14.64 7.35
C LEU A 458 6.64 13.44 7.63
N ASP A 459 6.53 12.79 8.78
CA ASP A 459 7.25 11.56 9.08
C ASP A 459 6.80 10.41 8.14
N GLY A 460 5.50 10.31 7.85
CA GLY A 460 4.98 9.42 6.79
C GLY A 460 5.48 9.79 5.39
N MET A 461 5.56 11.09 5.06
CA MET A 461 6.14 11.53 3.79
C MET A 461 7.62 11.13 3.67
N VAL A 462 8.42 11.20 4.74
CA VAL A 462 9.83 10.80 4.72
C VAL A 462 9.98 9.30 4.43
N ILE A 463 9.16 8.44 5.04
CA ILE A 463 9.14 6.99 4.74
C ILE A 463 8.94 6.75 3.24
N ASN A 464 7.91 7.38 2.66
CA ASN A 464 7.57 7.22 1.24
C ASN A 464 8.64 7.83 0.33
N LEU A 465 9.19 8.98 0.70
CA LEU A 465 10.25 9.64 -0.03
C LEU A 465 11.54 8.82 -0.03
N ALA A 466 11.91 8.23 1.11
CA ALA A 466 13.06 7.35 1.23
C ALA A 466 12.90 6.13 0.30
N SER A 467 11.75 5.47 0.35
CA SER A 467 11.42 4.34 -0.54
C SER A 467 11.56 4.72 -2.03
N LEU A 468 10.94 5.84 -2.42
CA LEU A 468 10.95 6.30 -3.81
C LEU A 468 12.32 6.85 -4.26
N LEU A 469 13.14 7.37 -3.35
CA LEU A 469 14.52 7.77 -3.65
C LEU A 469 15.39 6.56 -3.95
N ALA A 470 15.28 5.48 -3.17
CA ALA A 470 16.00 4.23 -3.41
C ALA A 470 15.57 3.60 -4.76
N ALA A 471 14.27 3.58 -5.04
CA ALA A 471 13.72 3.17 -6.33
C ALA A 471 14.23 4.07 -7.48
N THR A 472 14.25 5.38 -7.30
CA THR A 472 14.75 6.32 -8.33
C THR A 472 16.25 6.17 -8.58
N ALA A 473 17.05 5.88 -7.56
CA ALA A 473 18.48 5.63 -7.72
C ALA A 473 18.75 4.34 -8.52
N THR A 474 18.00 3.28 -8.21
CA THR A 474 18.25 1.92 -8.71
C THR A 474 17.44 1.56 -9.96
N ASN A 475 16.36 2.30 -10.25
CA ASN A 475 15.46 2.12 -11.39
C ASN A 475 14.84 3.45 -11.89
N PRO A 476 15.65 4.47 -12.25
CA PRO A 476 15.14 5.80 -12.63
C PRO A 476 14.26 5.82 -13.90
N PHE A 477 14.38 4.81 -14.77
CA PHE A 477 13.73 4.79 -16.09
C PHE A 477 12.88 3.55 -16.36
N GLY A 478 12.60 2.74 -15.34
CA GLY A 478 11.72 1.57 -15.41
C GLY A 478 12.35 0.30 -15.98
N ASN A 479 13.68 0.23 -16.07
CA ASN A 479 14.43 -0.92 -16.55
C ASN A 479 15.72 -1.22 -15.74
N GLY A 480 15.86 -0.69 -14.53
CA GLY A 480 16.95 -0.95 -13.60
C GLY A 480 16.69 -2.19 -12.75
N TYR A 481 16.67 -2.06 -11.42
CA TYR A 481 16.36 -3.16 -10.49
C TYR A 481 14.87 -3.24 -10.16
N TYR A 482 14.26 -4.40 -10.40
CA TYR A 482 12.92 -4.72 -9.91
C TYR A 482 12.60 -6.22 -9.93
N GLN A 483 11.58 -6.60 -9.17
CA GLN A 483 10.87 -7.88 -9.22
C GLN A 483 9.46 -7.66 -9.79
N GLY A 484 8.93 -8.64 -10.52
CA GLY A 484 7.58 -8.54 -11.09
C GLY A 484 7.53 -7.91 -12.48
N ALA A 485 6.33 -7.52 -12.91
CA ALA A 485 6.14 -6.88 -14.20
C ALA A 485 6.64 -5.42 -14.16
N ALA A 486 7.27 -4.96 -15.24
CA ALA A 486 7.75 -3.57 -15.35
C ALA A 486 6.65 -2.50 -15.20
N SER A 487 5.38 -2.87 -15.41
CA SER A 487 4.22 -2.01 -15.20
C SER A 487 3.77 -1.89 -13.74
N ALA A 488 4.22 -2.81 -12.87
CA ALA A 488 3.93 -2.83 -11.44
C ALA A 488 5.12 -3.44 -10.66
N PRO A 489 6.31 -2.79 -10.70
CA PRO A 489 7.53 -3.36 -10.14
C PRO A 489 7.54 -3.27 -8.61
N LEU A 490 8.08 -4.30 -7.96
CA LEU A 490 8.63 -4.20 -6.61
C LEU A 490 10.12 -3.86 -6.72
N GLU A 491 10.54 -2.78 -6.09
CA GLU A 491 11.85 -2.15 -6.24
C GLU A 491 12.60 -2.17 -4.90
N ALA A 492 13.78 -1.54 -4.85
CA ALA A 492 14.71 -1.61 -3.72
C ALA A 492 14.06 -1.61 -2.32
N ALA A 493 13.15 -0.66 -2.07
CA ALA A 493 12.42 -0.59 -0.80
C ALA A 493 11.02 -1.21 -0.84
N SER A 494 10.31 -1.14 -1.97
CA SER A 494 8.94 -1.69 -2.08
C SER A 494 8.89 -3.22 -2.12
N ALA A 495 10.02 -3.89 -2.38
CA ALA A 495 10.20 -5.31 -2.15
C ALA A 495 10.26 -5.70 -0.65
N CYS A 496 10.43 -4.71 0.24
CA CYS A 496 10.51 -4.89 1.70
C CYS A 496 9.40 -4.10 2.44
N PRO A 497 8.12 -4.28 2.08
CA PRO A 497 7.05 -3.43 2.59
C PRO A 497 6.89 -3.59 4.11
N GLY A 498 6.87 -2.46 4.80
CA GLY A 498 6.62 -2.39 6.24
C GLY A 498 7.73 -2.93 7.15
N VAL A 499 8.91 -3.24 6.59
CA VAL A 499 10.09 -3.67 7.37
C VAL A 499 10.92 -2.43 7.70
N TYR A 500 11.04 -2.08 8.98
CA TYR A 500 11.86 -0.94 9.43
C TYR A 500 12.97 -1.34 10.43
N GLY A 501 12.78 -2.41 11.20
CA GLY A 501 13.78 -2.97 12.11
C GLY A 501 13.80 -4.50 12.10
N THR A 502 14.80 -5.08 12.74
CA THR A 502 14.95 -6.53 12.87
C THR A 502 13.69 -7.16 13.47
N GLY A 503 13.30 -8.31 12.93
CA GLY A 503 12.09 -9.04 13.37
C GLY A 503 10.76 -8.35 13.02
N ALA A 504 10.74 -7.38 12.10
CA ALA A 504 9.49 -6.75 11.64
C ALA A 504 8.49 -7.75 11.06
N TYR A 505 7.21 -7.43 11.20
CA TYR A 505 6.10 -8.23 10.71
C TYR A 505 4.82 -7.49 10.40
N PRO A 506 3.79 -8.09 9.76
CA PRO A 506 2.52 -7.42 9.55
C PRO A 506 1.98 -6.92 10.90
N GLY A 507 1.88 -5.60 11.07
CA GLY A 507 1.45 -4.99 12.34
C GLY A 507 2.54 -4.60 13.34
N TYR A 508 3.81 -4.94 13.08
CA TYR A 508 4.96 -4.59 13.91
C TYR A 508 6.13 -4.11 13.06
N ALA A 509 6.55 -2.86 13.25
CA ALA A 509 7.58 -2.22 12.43
C ALA A 509 8.99 -2.83 12.60
N GLY A 510 9.19 -3.71 13.58
CA GLY A 510 10.48 -4.29 13.96
C GLY A 510 11.02 -3.69 15.25
N ASN A 511 12.18 -4.19 15.69
CA ASN A 511 12.88 -3.66 16.85
C ASN A 511 13.47 -2.30 16.49
N LEU A 512 12.83 -1.23 16.98
CA LEU A 512 13.24 0.15 16.71
C LEU A 512 13.90 0.79 17.93
N LEU A 513 14.66 1.84 17.68
CA LEU A 513 15.13 2.72 18.74
C LEU A 513 13.96 3.58 19.23
N VAL A 514 13.95 3.87 20.53
CA VAL A 514 12.94 4.70 21.16
C VAL A 514 13.61 5.84 21.91
N ASP A 515 13.23 7.07 21.59
CA ASP A 515 13.68 8.24 22.32
C ASP A 515 13.07 8.24 23.73
N ALA A 516 13.92 8.22 24.76
CA ALA A 516 13.47 8.04 26.14
C ALA A 516 12.61 9.21 26.68
N MET A 517 12.71 10.40 26.08
CA MET A 517 11.99 11.59 26.54
C MET A 517 10.63 11.74 25.86
N THR A 518 10.60 11.49 24.55
CA THR A 518 9.41 11.71 23.71
C THR A 518 8.63 10.42 23.44
N GLY A 519 9.24 9.26 23.65
CA GLY A 519 8.70 7.95 23.25
C GLY A 519 8.78 7.70 21.74
N ALA A 520 9.41 8.59 20.97
CA ALA A 520 9.40 8.52 19.52
C ALA A 520 10.23 7.35 18.98
N SER A 521 9.68 6.64 18.00
CA SER A 521 10.32 5.45 17.41
C SER A 521 11.03 5.79 16.11
N TYR A 522 12.28 5.35 15.98
CA TYR A 522 13.13 5.64 14.82
C TYR A 522 14.17 4.55 14.59
N ASN A 523 14.83 4.57 13.43
CA ASN A 523 15.96 3.69 13.14
C ASN A 523 17.16 4.42 12.55
N ALA A 524 17.11 5.74 12.37
CA ALA A 524 18.20 6.51 11.80
C ALA A 524 18.29 7.90 12.41
N HIS A 525 19.49 8.29 12.83
CA HIS A 525 19.83 9.67 13.15
C HIS A 525 20.12 10.48 11.88
N GLY A 526 19.51 11.65 11.77
CA GLY A 526 19.78 12.62 10.71
C GLY A 526 20.46 13.88 11.23
N GLY A 527 20.66 14.82 10.32
CA GLY A 527 21.19 16.15 10.61
C GLY A 527 20.25 16.98 11.48
N ASN A 528 20.79 18.03 12.09
CA ASN A 528 20.04 19.00 12.90
C ASN A 528 19.23 18.38 14.06
N GLY A 529 19.71 17.27 14.62
CA GLY A 529 19.07 16.59 15.76
C GLY A 529 17.77 15.86 15.40
N ARG A 530 17.49 15.66 14.12
CA ARG A 530 16.30 14.95 13.63
C ARG A 530 16.52 13.45 13.67
N ASN A 531 15.47 12.72 14.01
CA ASN A 531 15.42 11.26 13.90
C ASN A 531 14.45 10.88 12.77
N TYR A 532 14.70 9.74 12.13
CA TYR A 532 13.89 9.25 11.00
C TYR A 532 13.65 7.74 11.10
N LEU A 533 12.53 7.32 10.52
CA LEU A 533 12.24 5.92 10.27
C LEU A 533 12.36 5.66 8.77
N LEU A 534 13.27 4.77 8.39
CA LEU A 534 13.62 4.49 7.00
C LEU A 534 13.34 3.03 6.66
N PRO A 535 12.76 2.72 5.48
CA PRO A 535 12.41 1.36 5.12
C PRO A 535 13.65 0.49 4.93
N ALA A 536 13.52 -0.81 5.15
CA ALA A 536 14.52 -1.78 4.72
C ALA A 536 14.73 -1.73 3.21
N LEU A 537 15.94 -2.08 2.78
CA LEU A 537 16.28 -2.22 1.37
C LEU A 537 16.56 -3.70 1.07
N PHE A 538 16.06 -4.18 -0.06
CA PHE A 538 16.34 -5.53 -0.55
C PHE A 538 17.81 -5.64 -0.94
N ASP A 539 18.60 -6.43 -0.22
CA ASP A 539 20.01 -6.62 -0.52
C ASP A 539 20.17 -7.68 -1.63
N PRO A 540 20.62 -7.29 -2.84
CA PRO A 540 20.78 -8.23 -3.95
C PRO A 540 21.86 -9.29 -3.70
N SER A 541 22.76 -9.08 -2.73
CA SER A 541 23.86 -10.00 -2.40
C SER A 541 23.39 -11.15 -1.51
N THR A 542 22.44 -10.88 -0.62
CA THR A 542 21.90 -11.86 0.33
C THR A 542 20.50 -12.34 -0.04
N SER A 543 19.87 -11.70 -1.03
CA SER A 543 18.47 -11.93 -1.44
C SER A 543 17.49 -11.78 -0.28
N SER A 544 17.70 -10.79 0.58
CA SER A 544 16.88 -10.55 1.77
C SER A 544 16.74 -9.05 2.10
N CYS A 545 15.72 -8.70 2.88
CA CYS A 545 15.53 -7.32 3.34
C CYS A 545 16.51 -6.96 4.46
N SER A 546 17.30 -5.91 4.25
CA SER A 546 18.29 -5.41 5.21
C SER A 546 17.77 -4.19 5.95
N THR A 547 17.76 -4.25 7.28
CA THR A 547 17.41 -3.14 8.18
C THR A 547 18.66 -2.48 8.77
N LEU A 548 18.50 -1.25 9.27
CA LEU A 548 19.58 -0.55 10.00
C LEU A 548 19.75 -1.05 11.44
N VAL A 549 18.67 -1.52 12.05
CA VAL A 549 18.54 -1.95 13.46
C VAL A 549 17.83 -3.29 13.52
#